data_AF-A0A538GMK6-F1
#
_entry.id   AF-A0A538GMK6-F1
#
_cell.length_a   1.000
_cell.length_b   1.000
_cell.length_c   1.000
_cell.angle_alpha   90.00
_cell.angle_beta   90.00
_cell.angle_gamma   90.00
#
_symmetry.space_group_name_H-M   'P 1'
#
loop_
_entity.id
_entity.type
_entity.pdbx_description
1 polymer ?
#
loop_
_entity_poly.entity_id
_entity_poly.type
_entity_poly.pdbx_seq_one_letter_code
_entity_poly.pdbx_strand_id
1 'polypeptide(L)'
;MAKAATPWGPAELVEELTLVQRAGGKRFSSLVQLLEAPGGEELVRFAYATGGSARRGPVTLRARDLERLRAGLAERPRLAAALGLRPP
;
A
#
# COMPACT_ATOMS: atom_id res chain seq x y z
N MET A 1 -5.83 18.09 -2.91
CA MET A 1 -5.39 16.68 -2.75
C MET A 1 -4.31 16.62 -1.68
N ALA A 2 -4.26 15.56 -0.87
CA ALA A 2 -3.24 15.43 0.17
C ALA A 2 -1.90 15.03 -0.47
N LYS A 3 -0.79 15.66 -0.05
CA LYS A 3 0.55 15.33 -0.55
C LYS A 3 1.21 14.28 0.33
N ALA A 4 1.86 13.32 -0.31
CA ALA A 4 2.59 12.22 0.30
C ALA A 4 4.07 12.31 -0.06
N ALA A 5 4.96 12.28 0.93
CA ALA A 5 6.39 12.09 0.68
C ALA A 5 6.65 10.62 0.30
N THR A 6 7.42 10.42 -0.77
CA THR A 6 7.92 9.10 -1.21
C THR A 6 9.44 9.16 -1.40
N PRO A 7 10.14 8.01 -1.51
CA PRO A 7 11.57 7.99 -1.81
C PRO A 7 11.98 8.67 -3.12
N TRP A 8 11.03 8.96 -4.01
CA TRP A 8 11.27 9.54 -5.33
C TRP A 8 10.73 10.96 -5.49
N GLY A 9 10.32 11.57 -4.40
CA GLY A 9 9.73 12.91 -4.38
C GLY A 9 8.27 12.91 -3.90
N PRO A 10 7.63 14.08 -3.92
CA PRO A 10 6.23 14.20 -3.53
C PRO A 10 5.33 13.48 -4.53
N ALA A 11 4.27 12.86 -4.04
CA ALA A 11 3.18 12.28 -4.83
C ALA A 11 1.84 12.77 -4.28
N GLU A 12 0.80 12.73 -5.11
CA GLU A 12 -0.56 13.07 -4.73
C GLU A 12 -1.29 11.82 -4.24
N LEU A 13 -2.00 11.91 -3.12
CA LEU A 13 -2.89 10.84 -2.65
C LEU A 13 -4.16 10.83 -3.51
N VAL A 14 -4.33 9.76 -4.26
CA VAL A 14 -5.49 9.52 -5.13
C VAL A 14 -6.58 8.78 -4.36
N GLU A 15 -6.22 7.68 -3.71
CA GLU A 15 -7.16 6.82 -2.98
C GLU A 15 -6.51 6.24 -1.71
N GLU A 16 -7.31 6.02 -0.65
CA GLU A 16 -6.86 5.38 0.59
C GLU A 16 -7.90 4.40 1.14
N LEU A 17 -7.45 3.16 1.38
CA LEU A 17 -8.14 2.19 2.22
C LEU A 17 -7.53 2.21 3.63
N THR A 18 -8.34 2.52 4.63
CA THR A 18 -7.97 2.44 6.05
C THR A 18 -8.58 1.19 6.71
N LEU A 19 -7.72 0.31 7.22
CA LEU A 19 -8.10 -0.90 7.96
C LEU A 19 -7.84 -0.69 9.44
N VAL A 20 -8.87 -0.37 10.23
CA VAL A 20 -8.74 -0.20 11.69
C VAL A 20 -8.59 -1.57 12.36
N GLN A 21 -7.52 -1.73 13.13
CA GLN A 21 -7.13 -3.00 13.75
C GLN A 21 -6.83 -2.81 15.24
N ARG A 22 -6.85 -3.94 15.97
CA ARG A 22 -6.53 -4.00 17.40
C ARG A 22 -5.65 -5.20 17.70
N ALA A 23 -4.60 -5.00 18.49
CA ALA A 23 -3.76 -6.07 19.02
C ALA A 23 -3.21 -5.68 20.40
N GLY A 24 -3.27 -6.59 21.37
CA GLY A 24 -2.74 -6.37 22.73
C GLY A 24 -3.27 -5.09 23.39
N GLY A 25 -4.56 -4.78 23.23
CA GLY A 25 -5.20 -3.57 23.77
C GLY A 25 -4.89 -2.27 23.00
N LYS A 26 -3.99 -2.29 22.03
CA LYS A 26 -3.62 -1.12 21.21
C LYS A 26 -4.47 -1.06 19.94
N ARG A 27 -4.82 0.15 19.52
CA ARG A 27 -5.47 0.43 18.22
C ARG A 27 -4.44 0.96 17.24
N PHE A 28 -4.48 0.47 16.01
CA PHE A 28 -3.66 0.93 14.90
C PHE A 28 -4.45 0.76 13.61
N SER A 29 -3.92 1.30 12.52
CA SER A 29 -4.50 1.09 11.19
C SER A 29 -3.43 0.64 10.21
N SER A 30 -3.77 -0.31 9.34
CA SER A 30 -3.06 -0.52 8.09
C SER A 30 -3.69 0.36 7.02
N LEU A 31 -2.86 1.06 6.24
CA LEU A 31 -3.28 1.90 5.13
C LEU A 31 -2.78 1.28 3.83
N VAL A 32 -3.65 1.23 2.83
CA VAL A 32 -3.28 0.95 1.43
C VAL A 32 -3.67 2.17 0.62
N GLN A 33 -2.68 2.82 0.01
CA GLN A 33 -2.87 4.08 -0.68
C GLN A 33 -2.44 3.97 -2.13
N LEU A 34 -3.26 4.49 -3.03
CA LEU A 34 -2.89 4.80 -4.41
C LEU A 34 -2.36 6.23 -4.45
N LEU A 35 -1.14 6.40 -4.95
CA LEU A 35 -0.51 7.71 -5.13
C LEU A 35 -0.19 7.93 -6.60
N GLU A 36 -0.23 9.18 -7.03
CA GLU A 36 0.24 9.60 -8.35
C GLU A 36 1.50 10.47 -8.21
N ALA A 37 2.59 10.04 -8.84
CA ALA A 37 3.83 10.81 -8.89
C ALA A 37 3.78 11.86 -10.03
N PRO A 38 4.66 12.88 -9.99
CA PRO A 38 4.81 13.81 -11.11
C PRO A 38 5.06 13.05 -12.42
N GLY A 39 4.26 13.35 -13.44
CA GLY A 39 4.29 12.63 -14.72
C GLY A 39 3.31 11.46 -14.84
N GLY A 40 2.44 11.24 -13.84
CA GLY A 40 1.33 10.29 -13.91
C GLY A 40 1.69 8.84 -13.56
N GLU A 41 2.88 8.59 -12.98
CA GLU A 41 3.24 7.24 -12.52
C GLU A 41 2.44 6.87 -11.26
N GLU A 42 1.69 5.78 -11.32
CA GLU A 42 0.98 5.23 -10.15
C GLU A 42 1.92 4.47 -9.21
N LEU A 43 1.75 4.72 -7.92
CA LEU A 43 2.45 4.06 -6.83
C LEU A 43 1.43 3.47 -5.85
N VAL A 44 1.73 2.31 -5.28
CA VAL A 44 0.94 1.74 -4.19
C VAL A 44 1.75 1.74 -2.90
N ARG A 45 1.22 2.36 -1.85
CA ARG A 45 1.87 2.48 -0.56
C ARG A 45 1.14 1.70 0.51
N PHE A 46 1.86 0.81 1.18
CA PHE A 46 1.42 0.14 2.40
C PHE A 46 2.04 0.85 3.60
N ALA A 47 1.20 1.32 4.51
CA ALA A 47 1.64 2.02 5.71
C ALA A 47 0.96 1.48 6.98
N TYR A 48 1.67 1.62 8.10
CA TYR A 48 1.12 1.39 9.43
C TYR A 48 0.91 2.75 10.09
N ALA A 49 -0.24 2.98 10.71
CA ALA A 49 -0.58 4.23 11.37
C ALA A 49 -1.06 3.99 12.80
N THR A 50 -0.68 4.88 13.72
CA THR A 50 -1.26 4.97 15.06
C THR A 50 -1.63 6.40 15.37
N GLY A 51 -2.80 6.61 15.97
CA GLY A 51 -3.29 7.97 16.24
C GLY A 51 -3.50 8.81 14.98
N GLY A 52 -3.83 8.18 13.85
CA GLY A 52 -4.13 8.86 12.58
C GLY A 52 -2.92 9.28 11.75
N SER A 53 -1.68 9.04 12.21
CA SER A 53 -0.47 9.34 11.45
C SER A 53 0.30 8.08 11.10
N ALA A 54 0.77 7.98 9.86
CA ALA A 54 1.65 6.91 9.42
C ALA A 54 2.94 6.91 10.25
N ARG A 55 3.31 5.76 10.82
CA ARG A 55 4.53 5.56 11.61
C ARG A 55 5.34 4.41 11.01
N ARG A 56 6.63 4.70 10.76
CA ARG A 56 7.69 3.83 10.20
C ARG A 56 7.59 3.64 8.68
N GLY A 57 8.77 3.61 8.05
CA GLY A 57 9.04 3.69 6.61
C GLY A 57 8.02 2.96 5.75
N PRO A 58 7.03 3.68 5.21
CA PRO A 58 5.98 3.05 4.42
C PRO A 58 6.59 2.42 3.18
N VAL A 59 6.15 1.20 2.86
CA VAL A 59 6.64 0.48 1.69
C VAL A 59 5.85 0.98 0.49
N THR A 60 6.53 1.68 -0.40
CA THR A 60 5.94 2.23 -1.63
C THR A 60 6.46 1.43 -2.81
N LEU A 61 5.55 0.84 -3.58
CA LEU A 61 5.84 0.05 -4.77
C LEU A 61 5.57 0.90 -6.01
N ARG A 62 6.52 0.95 -6.95
CA ARG A 62 6.29 1.50 -8.29
C ARG A 62 5.59 0.48 -9.18
N ALA A 63 5.15 0.91 -10.35
CA ALA A 63 4.53 0.05 -11.36
C ALA A 63 5.28 -1.28 -11.60
N ARG A 64 6.60 -1.23 -11.82
CA ARG A 64 7.44 -2.44 -12.01
C ARG A 64 7.48 -3.37 -10.80
N ASP A 65 7.38 -2.83 -9.59
CA ASP A 65 7.41 -3.64 -8.37
C ASP A 65 6.05 -4.32 -8.17
N LEU A 66 4.97 -3.68 -8.59
CA LEU A 66 3.63 -4.26 -8.63
C LEU A 66 3.53 -5.39 -9.68
N GLU A 67 4.19 -5.25 -10.82
CA GLU A 67 4.31 -6.34 -11.80
C GLU A 67 5.00 -7.57 -11.18
N ARG A 68 6.12 -7.36 -10.50
CA ARG A 68 6.83 -8.44 -9.78
C ARG A 68 5.99 -9.04 -8.66
N LEU A 69 5.26 -8.23 -7.91
CA LEU A 69 4.33 -8.70 -6.88
C LEU A 69 3.26 -9.62 -7.49
N ARG A 70 2.63 -9.20 -8.60
CA ARG A 70 1.62 -9.99 -9.30
C ARG A 70 2.18 -11.31 -9.81
N ALA A 71 3.35 -11.29 -10.46
CA ALA A 71 4.02 -12.50 -10.93
C ALA A 71 4.36 -13.44 -9.76
N GLY A 72 4.91 -12.91 -8.66
CA GLY A 72 5.23 -13.69 -7.48
C GLY A 72 4.00 -14.31 -6.81
N LEU A 73 2.86 -13.59 -6.77
CA LEU A 73 1.59 -14.10 -6.27
C LEU A 73 1.03 -15.25 -7.13
N ALA A 74 1.19 -15.18 -8.45
CA ALA A 74 0.75 -16.24 -9.36
C ALA A 74 1.42 -17.60 -9.05
N GLU A 75 2.68 -17.57 -8.63
CA GLU A 75 3.43 -18.76 -8.21
C GLU A 75 3.09 -19.23 -6.77
N ARG A 76 2.31 -18.46 -6.01
CA ARG A 76 2.06 -18.66 -4.57
C ARG A 76 0.56 -18.74 -4.29
N PRO A 77 -0.13 -19.82 -4.74
CA PRO A 77 -1.59 -19.88 -4.81
C PRO A 77 -2.29 -19.73 -3.45
N ARG A 78 -1.70 -20.24 -2.36
CA ARG A 78 -2.26 -20.05 -1.01
C ARG A 78 -2.27 -18.59 -0.57
N LEU A 79 -1.19 -17.85 -0.89
CA LEU A 79 -1.09 -16.43 -0.57
C LEU A 79 -2.01 -15.60 -1.46
N ALA A 80 -2.04 -15.87 -2.76
CA ALA A 80 -2.98 -15.22 -3.67
C ALA A 80 -4.44 -15.48 -3.27
N ALA A 81 -4.78 -16.71 -2.88
CA ALA A 81 -6.11 -17.06 -2.39
C ALA A 81 -6.49 -16.31 -1.11
N ALA A 82 -5.55 -16.12 -0.18
CA ALA A 82 -5.78 -15.33 1.04
C ALA A 82 -6.05 -13.85 0.74
N LEU A 83 -5.51 -13.32 -0.35
CA LEU A 83 -5.77 -11.95 -0.84
C LEU A 83 -7.01 -11.87 -1.75
N GLY A 84 -7.67 -12.99 -2.05
CA GLY A 84 -8.79 -13.04 -3.00
C GLY A 84 -8.39 -12.84 -4.47
N LEU A 85 -7.09 -12.91 -4.80
CA LEU A 85 -6.54 -12.61 -6.12
C LEU A 85 -6.33 -13.86 -6.99
N ARG A 86 -7.26 -14.82 -6.96
CA ARG A 86 -7.13 -16.00 -7.83
C ARG A 86 -7.33 -15.59 -9.29
N PRO A 87 -6.57 -16.16 -10.24
CA PRO A 87 -6.99 -16.14 -11.64
C PRO A 87 -8.41 -16.72 -11.72
N PRO A 88 -9.28 -16.21 -12.60
CA PRO A 88 -10.56 -16.85 -12.90
C PRO A 88 -10.38 -18.32 -13.31
#